data_AF-A0A1Z5L7H8-F1
#
_entry.id   AF-A0A1Z5L7H8-F1
#
_cell.length_a   1.000
_cell.length_b   1.000
_cell.length_c   1.000
_cell.angle_alpha   90.00
_cell.angle_beta   90.00
_cell.angle_gamma   90.00
#
_symmetry.space_group_name_H-M   'P 1'
#
loop_
_entity.id
_entity.type
_entity.pdbx_description
1 polymer ?
#
loop_
_entity_poly.entity_id
_entity_poly.type
_entity_poly.pdbx_seq_one_letter_code
_entity_poly.pdbx_strand_id
1 'polypeptide(L)'
;MDPPLETYPIIDKVKSRVMKDRALYEKSIRAFVSYVQAYSKHECHLLFRIKDLDFGKLAEGFALLKMPYMPELRGKKIKNFRAADIDVKTIPYKDRARENQKQSKLESDEKEKAEKKKNRK
;
A
#
# COMPACT_ATOMS: atom_id res chain seq x y z
N MET A 1 -24.60 -17.00 10.25
CA MET A 1 -23.77 -16.27 11.24
C MET A 1 -22.50 -15.88 10.52
N ASP A 2 -22.30 -14.58 10.30
CA ASP A 2 -20.98 -14.08 9.90
C ASP A 2 -20.00 -14.41 11.04
N PRO A 3 -18.85 -15.02 10.76
CA PRO A 3 -17.87 -15.30 11.80
C PRO A 3 -17.45 -14.00 12.48
N PRO A 4 -17.16 -14.01 13.80
CA PRO A 4 -16.67 -12.84 14.50
C PRO A 4 -15.47 -12.27 13.74
N LEU A 5 -15.37 -10.94 13.69
CA LEU A 5 -14.16 -10.25 13.22
C LEU A 5 -13.03 -10.62 14.19
N GLU A 6 -12.42 -11.78 14.03
CA GLU A 6 -11.20 -12.17 14.73
C GLU A 6 -10.10 -11.23 14.26
N THR A 7 -10.00 -10.07 14.91
CA THR A 7 -8.85 -9.19 14.79
C THR A 7 -7.69 -9.95 15.41
N TYR A 8 -6.85 -10.56 14.58
CA TYR A 8 -5.63 -11.18 15.08
C TYR A 8 -4.75 -10.07 15.67
N PRO A 9 -4.41 -10.11 16.97
CA PRO A 9 -3.63 -9.06 17.63
C PRO A 9 -2.25 -8.86 16.99
N ILE A 10 -1.81 -9.84 16.20
CA ILE A 10 -0.60 -9.79 15.40
C ILE A 10 -0.72 -8.77 14.26
N ILE A 11 -1.87 -8.68 13.58
CA ILE A 11 -2.06 -7.74 12.46
C ILE A 11 -1.91 -6.30 12.95
N ASP A 12 -2.50 -5.95 14.09
CA ASP A 12 -2.35 -4.62 14.68
C ASP A 12 -0.90 -4.32 15.08
N LYS A 13 -0.19 -5.30 15.65
CA LYS A 13 1.24 -5.17 15.95
C LYS A 13 2.07 -4.95 14.67
N VAL A 14 1.77 -5.67 13.59
CA VAL A 14 2.47 -5.48 12.30
C VAL A 14 2.14 -4.13 11.70
N LYS A 15 0.86 -3.71 11.67
CA LYS A 15 0.44 -2.38 11.22
C LYS A 15 1.19 -1.28 12.00
N SER A 16 1.31 -1.41 13.32
CA SER A 16 2.05 -0.46 14.16
C SER A 16 3.54 -0.33 13.79
N ARG A 17 4.16 -1.41 13.30
CA ARG A 17 5.55 -1.38 12.81
C ARG A 17 5.64 -0.74 11.42
N VAL A 18 4.68 -1.05 10.55
CA VAL A 18 4.60 -0.47 9.20
C VAL A 18 4.37 1.04 9.25
N MET A 19 3.60 1.54 10.23
CA MET A 19 3.39 2.98 10.47
C MET A 19 4.66 3.74 10.86
N LYS A 20 5.65 3.06 11.42
CA LYS A 20 6.90 3.67 11.93
C LYS A 20 8.05 3.64 10.92
N ASP A 21 7.93 2.84 9.86
CA ASP A 21 8.99 2.68 8.87
C ASP A 21 8.43 2.64 7.45
N ARG A 22 8.76 3.70 6.70
CA ARG A 22 8.37 3.87 5.30
C ARG A 22 8.83 2.72 4.43
N ALA A 23 10.01 2.15 4.70
CA ALA A 23 10.54 1.04 3.91
C ALA A 23 9.66 -0.21 4.00
N LEU A 24 9.13 -0.51 5.19
CA LEU A 24 8.21 -1.62 5.40
C LEU A 24 6.85 -1.35 4.72
N TYR A 25 6.39 -0.10 4.75
CA TYR A 25 5.18 0.31 4.04
C TYR A 25 5.30 0.12 2.52
N GLU A 26 6.40 0.55 1.92
CA GLU A 26 6.59 0.37 0.47
C GLU A 26 6.73 -1.10 0.08
N LYS A 27 7.40 -1.90 0.93
CA LYS A 27 7.52 -3.35 0.72
C LYS A 27 6.17 -4.07 0.83
N SER A 28 5.32 -3.68 1.79
CA SER A 28 3.97 -4.28 1.93
C SER A 28 3.10 -3.97 0.72
N ILE A 29 3.14 -2.75 0.17
CA ILE A 29 2.50 -2.43 -1.10
C ILE A 29 3.03 -3.30 -2.24
N ARG A 30 4.36 -3.35 -2.41
CA ARG A 30 4.98 -4.11 -3.50
C ARG A 30 4.63 -5.60 -3.43
N ALA A 31 4.65 -6.17 -2.23
CA ALA A 31 4.30 -7.57 -2.00
C ALA A 31 2.83 -7.83 -2.37
N PHE A 32 1.91 -6.99 -1.90
CA PHE A 32 0.48 -7.10 -2.25
C PHE A 32 0.24 -7.01 -3.76
N VAL A 33 0.85 -6.03 -4.44
CA VAL A 33 0.74 -5.85 -5.89
C VAL A 33 1.25 -7.10 -6.62
N SER A 34 2.44 -7.58 -6.25
CA SER A 34 3.03 -8.78 -6.88
C SER A 34 2.19 -10.03 -6.68
N TYR A 35 1.56 -10.17 -5.51
CA TYR A 35 0.66 -11.28 -5.22
C TYR A 35 -0.56 -11.22 -6.14
N VAL A 36 -1.28 -10.08 -6.18
CA VAL A 36 -2.46 -9.94 -7.05
C VAL A 36 -2.12 -10.14 -8.53
N GLN A 37 -0.97 -9.63 -8.98
CA GLN A 37 -0.51 -9.82 -10.35
C GLN A 37 -0.15 -11.27 -10.67
N ALA A 38 0.47 -11.99 -9.73
CA ALA A 38 0.77 -13.41 -9.91
C ALA A 38 -0.53 -14.20 -10.10
N TYR A 39 -1.56 -13.93 -9.30
CA TYR A 39 -2.89 -14.54 -9.47
C TYR A 39 -3.53 -14.16 -10.81
N SER A 40 -3.32 -12.93 -11.31
CA SER A 40 -3.85 -12.49 -12.61
C SER A 40 -3.15 -13.07 -13.82
N LYS A 41 -1.87 -13.43 -13.69
CA LYS A 41 -1.06 -13.93 -14.81
C LYS A 41 -1.00 -15.46 -14.85
N HIS A 42 -1.14 -16.14 -13.72
CA HIS A 42 -1.16 -17.60 -13.71
C HIS A 42 -2.44 -18.12 -14.37
N GLU A 43 -2.28 -19.08 -15.29
CA GLU A 43 -3.36 -19.71 -16.04
C GLU A 43 -4.32 -20.57 -15.19
N CYS A 44 -4.11 -20.64 -13.88
CA CYS A 44 -4.98 -21.29 -12.90
C CYS A 44 -6.27 -20.52 -12.59
N HIS A 45 -6.82 -19.79 -13.56
CA HIS A 45 -8.13 -19.14 -13.48
C HIS A 45 -9.29 -20.09 -13.11
N LEU A 46 -9.14 -21.39 -13.40
CA LEU A 46 -10.11 -22.45 -13.10
C LEU A 46 -10.17 -22.77 -11.59
N LEU A 47 -9.04 -22.68 -10.89
CA LEU A 47 -8.92 -22.99 -9.46
C LEU A 47 -8.98 -21.73 -8.59
N PHE A 48 -8.40 -20.62 -9.06
CA PHE A 48 -8.31 -19.38 -8.30
C PHE A 48 -8.98 -18.23 -9.05
N ARG A 49 -10.29 -18.08 -8.85
CA ARG A 49 -11.06 -16.96 -9.40
C ARG A 49 -10.74 -15.68 -8.63
N ILE A 50 -9.96 -14.79 -9.26
CA ILE A 50 -9.63 -13.45 -8.72
C ILE A 50 -10.88 -12.61 -8.42
N LYS A 51 -12.00 -12.91 -9.08
CA LYS A 51 -13.30 -12.27 -8.80
C LYS A 51 -13.82 -12.57 -7.40
N ASP A 52 -13.51 -13.74 -6.85
CA ASP A 52 -13.97 -14.18 -5.54
C ASP A 52 -12.95 -13.87 -4.42
N LEU A 53 -11.77 -13.37 -4.78
CA LEU A 53 -10.72 -13.04 -3.82
C LEU A 53 -11.15 -11.83 -2.96
N ASP A 54 -11.12 -12.01 -1.64
CA ASP A 54 -11.37 -10.93 -0.69
C ASP A 54 -10.13 -10.04 -0.56
N PHE A 55 -10.10 -8.97 -1.36
CA PHE A 55 -9.01 -7.99 -1.35
C PHE A 55 -8.87 -7.28 0.00
N GLY A 56 -9.94 -7.13 0.78
CA GLY A 56 -9.86 -6.44 2.06
C GLY A 56 -9.10 -7.26 3.09
N LYS A 57 -9.51 -8.53 3.28
CA LYS A 57 -8.78 -9.46 4.16
C LYS A 57 -7.34 -9.68 3.70
N LEU A 58 -7.12 -9.79 2.39
CA LEU A 58 -5.78 -9.89 1.84
C LEU A 58 -4.94 -8.67 2.21
N ALA A 59 -5.48 -7.46 2.07
CA ALA A 59 -4.78 -6.24 2.42
C ALA A 59 -4.48 -6.12 3.92
N GLU A 60 -5.37 -6.64 4.78
CA GLU A 60 -5.08 -6.75 6.21
C GLU A 60 -3.93 -7.72 6.51
N GLY A 61 -3.87 -8.85 5.80
CA GLY A 61 -2.76 -9.81 5.91
C GLY A 61 -1.39 -9.22 5.51
N PHE A 62 -1.38 -8.32 4.53
CA PHE A 62 -0.17 -7.56 4.16
C PHE A 62 0.07 -6.32 5.03
N ALA A 63 -0.76 -6.07 6.04
CA ALA A 63 -0.70 -4.89 6.91
C ALA A 63 -0.68 -3.55 6.14
N LEU A 64 -1.45 -3.47 5.06
CA LEU A 64 -1.57 -2.26 4.26
C LEU A 64 -2.24 -1.13 5.07
N LEU A 65 -1.62 0.05 5.05
CA LEU A 65 -2.21 1.26 5.65
C LEU A 65 -3.23 1.91 4.71
N LYS A 66 -2.98 1.82 3.40
CA LYS A 66 -3.82 2.39 2.34
C LYS A 66 -3.82 1.46 1.14
N MET A 67 -4.96 1.35 0.46
CA MET A 67 -5.08 0.56 -0.76
C MET A 67 -4.26 1.18 -1.90
N PRO A 68 -3.45 0.37 -2.60
CA PRO A 68 -2.76 0.82 -3.81
C PRO A 68 -3.75 1.01 -4.96
N TYR A 69 -3.41 1.88 -5.91
CA TYR A 69 -4.17 2.04 -7.15
C TYR A 69 -3.69 1.01 -8.17
N MET A 70 -4.59 0.14 -8.63
CA MET A 70 -4.27 -0.97 -9.54
C MET A 70 -5.42 -1.21 -10.53
N PRO A 71 -5.14 -1.59 -11.78
CA PRO A 71 -6.20 -1.94 -12.74
C PRO A 71 -7.04 -3.14 -12.28
N GLU A 72 -6.45 -4.09 -11.55
CA GLU A 72 -7.13 -5.29 -11.03
C GLU A 72 -8.13 -4.98 -9.89
N LEU A 73 -7.94 -3.84 -9.20
CA LEU A 73 -8.83 -3.34 -8.14
C LEU A 73 -9.90 -2.38 -8.66
N ARG A 74 -9.78 -1.93 -9.91
CA ARG A 74 -10.66 -0.91 -10.48
C ARG A 74 -12.09 -1.47 -10.63
N GLY A 75 -13.07 -0.79 -10.03
CA GLY A 75 -14.48 -1.19 -10.07
C GLY A 75 -14.86 -2.32 -9.11
N LYS A 76 -13.94 -2.82 -8.28
CA LYS A 76 -14.25 -3.83 -7.25
C LYS A 76 -14.67 -3.17 -5.94
N LYS A 77 -15.71 -3.70 -5.30
CA LYS A 77 -16.11 -3.32 -3.94
C LYS A 77 -15.18 -4.01 -2.94
N ILE A 78 -14.24 -3.25 -2.40
CA ILE A 78 -13.37 -3.71 -1.32
C ILE A 78 -14.20 -3.68 -0.03
N LYS A 79 -14.59 -4.85 0.46
CA LYS A 79 -15.23 -5.02 1.76
C LYS A 79 -14.15 -5.32 2.81
N ASN A 80 -14.40 -5.03 4.07
CA ASN A 80 -13.58 -5.48 5.20
C ASN A 80 -12.11 -4.99 5.19
N PHE A 81 -11.81 -3.84 4.58
CA PHE A 81 -10.50 -3.20 4.70
C PHE A 81 -10.58 -2.03 5.68
N ARG A 82 -9.86 -2.12 6.80
CA ARG A 82 -9.70 -0.99 7.72
C ARG A 82 -8.46 -0.17 7.36
N ALA A 83 -8.68 0.90 6.61
CA ALA A 83 -7.65 1.88 6.29
C ALA A 83 -7.16 2.57 7.58
N ALA A 84 -5.86 2.88 7.64
CA ALA A 84 -5.31 3.70 8.70
C ALA A 84 -5.55 5.18 8.40
N ASP A 85 -6.00 5.94 9.39
CA ASP A 85 -6.16 7.40 9.32
C ASP A 85 -4.80 8.08 9.53
N ILE A 86 -3.88 7.88 8.61
CA ILE A 86 -2.51 8.41 8.70
C ILE A 86 -2.10 8.94 7.33
N ASP A 87 -1.50 10.14 7.32
CA ASP A 87 -0.85 10.63 6.11
C ASP A 87 0.38 9.78 5.81
N VAL A 88 0.22 8.91 4.83
CA VAL A 88 1.27 8.04 4.32
C VAL A 88 2.54 8.85 4.00
N LYS A 89 2.47 10.10 3.53
CA LYS A 89 3.66 10.88 3.14
C LYS A 89 4.56 11.27 4.31
N THR A 90 3.99 11.40 5.51
CA THR A 90 4.70 11.83 6.71
C THR A 90 5.48 10.70 7.38
N ILE A 91 5.27 9.44 6.96
CA ILE A 91 5.99 8.29 7.50
C ILE A 91 7.49 8.42 7.20
N PRO A 92 8.36 8.42 8.22
CA PRO A 92 9.80 8.50 8.04
C PRO A 92 10.39 7.15 7.63
N TYR A 93 11.53 7.19 6.95
CA TYR A 93 12.41 6.04 6.84
C TYR A 93 13.17 5.85 8.15
N LYS A 94 13.23 4.61 8.64
CA LYS A 94 14.08 4.31 9.81
C LYS A 94 15.58 4.50 9.51
N ASP A 95 15.95 4.38 8.24
CA ASP A 95 17.32 4.52 7.75
C ASP A 95 17.63 5.98 7.39
N ARG A 96 18.62 6.58 8.08
CA ARG A 96 19.00 7.99 7.89
C ARG A 96 19.49 8.30 6.49
N ALA A 97 20.20 7.38 5.83
CA ALA A 97 20.71 7.61 4.48
C ALA A 97 19.56 7.68 3.47
N ARG A 98 18.56 6.79 3.61
CA ARG A 98 17.35 6.84 2.78
C ARG A 98 16.46 8.04 3.06
N GLU A 99 16.37 8.49 4.30
CA GLU A 99 15.62 9.70 4.63
C GLU A 99 16.27 10.96 4.02
N ASN A 100 17.60 11.10 4.12
CA ASN A 100 18.32 12.19 3.48
C ASN A 100 18.14 12.18 1.96
N GLN A 101 18.18 10.99 1.35
CA GLN A 101 17.92 10.85 -0.09
C GLN A 101 16.48 11.24 -0.46
N LYS A 102 15.50 10.93 0.39
CA LYS A 102 14.10 11.33 0.19
C LYS A 102 13.96 12.85 0.25
N GLN A 103 14.55 13.51 1.25
CA GLN A 103 14.51 14.96 1.40
C GLN A 103 15.16 15.66 0.20
N SER A 104 16.35 15.22 -0.21
CA SER A 104 17.03 15.70 -1.41
C SER A 104 16.14 15.59 -2.67
N LYS A 105 15.46 14.46 -2.85
CA LYS A 105 14.54 14.27 -3.98
C LYS A 105 13.34 15.21 -3.91
N LEU A 106 12.71 15.34 -2.73
CA LEU A 106 11.58 16.23 -2.53
C LEU A 106 11.94 17.68 -2.86
N GLU A 107 13.10 18.15 -2.39
CA GLU A 107 13.60 19.49 -2.69
C GLU A 107 13.84 19.69 -4.20
N SER A 108 14.40 18.69 -4.90
CA SER A 108 14.59 18.77 -6.35
C SER A 108 13.27 18.79 -7.12
N ASP A 109 12.30 17.97 -6.71
CA ASP A 109 10.95 17.91 -7.29
C ASP A 109 10.18 19.23 -7.11
N GLU A 110 10.33 19.88 -5.95
CA GLU A 110 9.70 21.18 -5.68
C GLU A 110 10.31 22.30 -6.51
N LYS A 111 11.64 22.31 -6.66
CA LYS A 111 12.34 23.28 -7.53
C LYS A 111 11.90 23.13 -8.98
N GLU A 112 11.87 21.90 -9.50
CA GLU A 112 11.45 21.64 -10.89
C GLU A 112 9.97 22.02 -11.13
N LYS A 113 9.08 21.77 -10.15
CA LYS A 113 7.68 22.19 -10.22
C LYS A 113 7.54 23.71 -10.18
N ALA A 114 8.35 24.40 -9.39
CA ALA A 114 8.35 25.86 -9.32
C ALA A 114 8.83 26.49 -10.63
N GLU A 115 9.86 25.93 -11.27
CA GLU A 115 10.36 26.38 -12.58
C GLU A 115 9.35 26.13 -13.71
N LYS A 116 8.74 24.94 -13.77
CA LYS A 116 7.67 24.64 -14.75
C LYS A 116 6.47 25.56 -14.59
N LYS A 117 6.18 26.02 -13.38
CA LYS A 117 5.07 26.95 -13.10
C LYS A 117 5.41 28.40 -13.44
N LYS A 118 6.69 28.79 -13.39
CA LYS A 118 7.18 30.08 -13.90
C LYS A 118 7.21 30.14 -15.42
N ASN A 119 7.64 29.07 -16.10
CA ASN A 119 7.67 29.00 -17.58
C ASN A 119 6.30 28.89 -18.25
N ARG A 120 5.24 28.65 -17.48
CA ARG A 120 3.85 28.53 -17.98
C ARG A 120 3.02 29.81 -17.76
N LYS A 121 3.60 30.84 -17.14
CA LYS A 121 3.05 32.20 -17.06
C LYS A 121 3.77 33.07 -18.08
#